data_AF-X0Q254-F1
#
_entry.id   AF-X0Q254-F1
#
_cell.length_a   1.000
_cell.length_b   1.000
_cell.length_c   1.000
_cell.angle_alpha   90.00
_cell.angle_beta   90.00
_cell.angle_gamma   90.00
#
_symmetry.space_group_name_H-M   'P 1'
#
loop_
_entity.id
_entity.type
_entity.pdbx_description
1 polymer ?
#
loop_
_entity_poly.entity_id
_entity_poly.type
_entity_poly.pdbx_seq_one_letter_code
_entity_poly.pdbx_strand_id
1 'polypeptide(L)'
;MSTSQQHQPSPTVRYEVRDGVAVIRLANPPVNGLGDTVRAGLDSAVARAAADDHIRAVIIVGEGKGFCGGADLRQFGTPAATADPTLPDVLTTITHSPKPVIAAIHGYALGGGLELALACHYRITHRDAKLGLPEVNVGLIPGGGGTQRLPRLIGAAAALRMIQQGTPVSGTRAAELGIADDCFDGDPLGERSATSRTYTVERGPRHHYSHNSSTLVEPASSLRLQRVPSFDGRAEPGSSATARSAAARSWRTACSAASDRWPYNWPGGAARP
;
A
#
# COMPACT_ATOMS: atom_id res chain seq x y z
N MET A 1 -22.07 15.31 32.71
CA MET A 1 -22.11 13.84 32.59
C MET A 1 -22.35 13.51 31.13
N SER A 2 -21.28 13.35 30.35
CA SER A 2 -21.37 13.06 28.91
C SER A 2 -21.18 11.57 28.73
N THR A 3 -22.22 10.93 28.21
CA THR A 3 -22.34 9.49 27.95
C THR A 3 -21.19 8.97 27.10
N SER A 4 -20.47 7.99 27.67
CA SER A 4 -19.56 7.09 26.99
C SER A 4 -20.31 6.35 25.89
N GLN A 5 -20.18 6.77 24.62
CA GLN A 5 -20.60 5.93 23.51
C GLN A 5 -19.65 4.74 23.44
N GLN A 6 -20.12 3.60 23.96
CA GLN A 6 -19.48 2.32 23.77
C GLN A 6 -19.48 2.02 22.26
N HIS A 7 -18.28 1.87 21.70
CA HIS A 7 -18.04 1.57 20.30
C HIS A 7 -18.64 0.18 19.98
N GLN A 8 -19.86 0.14 19.46
CA GLN A 8 -20.47 -1.11 18.97
C GLN A 8 -19.64 -1.60 17.78
N PRO A 9 -19.24 -2.88 17.72
CA PRO A 9 -18.51 -3.41 16.57
C PRO A 9 -19.41 -3.37 15.33
N SER A 10 -19.02 -2.59 14.33
CA SER A 10 -19.67 -2.56 13.03
C SER A 10 -19.73 -3.98 12.43
N PRO A 11 -20.86 -4.43 11.84
CA PRO A 11 -20.96 -5.77 11.25
C PRO A 11 -19.97 -6.00 10.10
N THR A 12 -19.36 -4.93 9.58
CA THR A 12 -18.41 -4.96 8.47
C THR A 12 -16.97 -5.26 8.88
N VAL A 13 -16.65 -5.28 10.17
CA VAL A 13 -15.34 -5.69 10.70
C VAL A 13 -15.53 -6.58 11.92
N ARG A 14 -15.01 -7.81 11.88
CA ARG A 14 -15.07 -8.75 13.01
C ARG A 14 -13.74 -8.81 13.74
N TYR A 15 -13.80 -9.04 15.05
CA TYR A 15 -12.63 -9.15 15.92
C TYR A 15 -12.68 -10.46 16.70
N GLU A 16 -11.62 -11.25 16.61
CA GLU A 16 -11.46 -12.53 17.32
C GLU A 16 -10.05 -12.59 17.92
N VAL A 17 -9.88 -13.25 19.07
CA VAL A 17 -8.55 -13.47 19.66
C VAL A 17 -8.23 -14.96 19.59
N ARG A 18 -7.05 -15.30 19.07
CA ARG A 18 -6.52 -16.66 18.99
C ARG A 18 -5.12 -16.68 19.57
N ASP A 19 -4.93 -17.37 20.70
CA ASP A 19 -3.61 -17.58 21.32
C ASP A 19 -2.80 -16.30 21.54
N GLY A 20 -3.45 -15.19 21.87
CA GLY A 20 -2.81 -13.88 22.05
C GLY A 20 -2.55 -13.12 20.75
N VAL A 21 -3.19 -13.50 19.65
CA VAL A 21 -3.19 -12.79 18.36
C VAL A 21 -4.60 -12.27 18.07
N ALA A 22 -4.74 -10.98 17.81
CA ALA A 22 -5.99 -10.39 17.38
C ALA A 22 -6.19 -10.60 15.88
N VAL A 23 -7.25 -11.30 15.49
CA VAL A 23 -7.65 -11.51 14.09
C VAL A 23 -8.78 -10.54 13.76
N ILE A 24 -8.46 -9.56 12.92
CA ILE A 24 -9.39 -8.55 12.41
C ILE A 24 -9.82 -8.97 11.01
N ARG A 25 -11.11 -9.26 10.83
CA ARG A 25 -11.68 -9.71 9.56
C ARG A 25 -12.50 -8.62 8.90
N LEU A 26 -12.18 -8.28 7.66
CA LEU A 26 -13.04 -7.44 6.82
C LEU A 26 -14.22 -8.28 6.32
N ALA A 27 -15.42 -7.93 6.73
CA ALA A 27 -16.65 -8.67 6.47
C ALA A 27 -17.67 -7.78 5.72
N ASN A 28 -17.25 -7.19 4.60
CA ASN A 28 -18.07 -6.24 3.82
C ASN A 28 -18.24 -6.71 2.36
N PRO A 29 -19.14 -7.66 2.08
CA PRO A 29 -19.32 -8.17 0.72
C PRO A 29 -19.77 -7.06 -0.26
N PRO A 30 -19.48 -7.21 -1.56
CA PRO A 30 -18.87 -8.40 -2.19
C PRO A 30 -17.34 -8.39 -2.20
N VAL A 31 -16.71 -7.23 -1.95
CA VAL A 31 -15.27 -7.03 -2.17
C VAL A 31 -14.49 -6.48 -0.98
N ASN A 32 -15.09 -6.44 0.21
CA ASN A 32 -14.49 -5.84 1.40
C ASN A 32 -14.06 -4.37 1.15
N GLY A 33 -14.97 -3.57 0.57
CA GLY A 33 -14.70 -2.18 0.23
C GLY A 33 -14.50 -1.30 1.47
N LEU A 34 -13.55 -0.36 1.40
CA LEU A 34 -13.15 0.55 2.48
C LEU A 34 -14.10 1.75 2.61
N GLY A 35 -15.38 1.47 2.80
CA GLY A 35 -16.39 2.46 3.17
C GLY A 35 -16.20 2.94 4.62
N ASP A 36 -16.88 4.03 4.98
CA ASP A 36 -16.91 4.62 6.33
C ASP A 36 -17.00 3.59 7.47
N THR A 37 -17.95 2.67 7.42
CA THR A 37 -18.15 1.65 8.48
C THR A 37 -16.98 0.67 8.60
N VAL A 38 -16.33 0.32 7.49
CA VAL A 38 -15.14 -0.54 7.49
C VAL A 38 -13.94 0.23 8.04
N ARG A 39 -13.78 1.50 7.66
CA ARG A 39 -12.70 2.34 8.17
C ARG A 39 -12.80 2.55 9.68
N ALA A 40 -13.98 2.91 10.17
CA ALA A 40 -14.26 3.03 11.61
C ALA A 40 -14.02 1.71 12.36
N GLY A 41 -14.51 0.59 11.81
CA GLY A 41 -14.31 -0.73 12.39
C GLY A 41 -12.84 -1.15 12.47
N LEU A 42 -12.06 -0.87 11.43
CA LEU A 42 -10.61 -1.13 11.38
C LEU A 42 -9.86 -0.31 12.43
N ASP A 43 -10.11 1.01 12.48
CA ASP A 43 -9.44 1.91 13.41
C ASP A 43 -9.67 1.47 14.87
N SER A 44 -10.94 1.22 15.22
CA SER A 44 -11.31 0.74 16.55
C SER A 44 -10.72 -0.63 16.88
N ALA A 45 -10.74 -1.57 15.93
CA ALA A 45 -10.21 -2.91 16.15
C ALA A 45 -8.69 -2.91 16.36
N VAL A 46 -7.95 -2.09 15.61
CA VAL A 46 -6.50 -1.94 15.77
C VAL A 46 -6.18 -1.24 17.09
N ALA A 47 -6.89 -0.16 17.43
CA ALA A 47 -6.72 0.53 18.70
C ALA A 47 -7.02 -0.38 19.91
N ARG A 48 -8.08 -1.19 19.83
CA ARG A 48 -8.42 -2.21 20.84
C ARG A 48 -7.28 -3.21 21.01
N ALA A 49 -6.77 -3.77 19.91
CA ALA A 49 -5.66 -4.71 19.97
C ALA A 49 -4.39 -4.07 20.54
N ALA A 50 -4.11 -2.81 20.20
CA ALA A 50 -2.95 -2.07 20.71
C ALA A 50 -3.00 -1.89 22.23
N ALA A 51 -4.19 -1.63 22.79
CA ALA A 51 -4.38 -1.37 24.23
C ALA A 51 -4.44 -2.64 25.11
N ASP A 52 -4.58 -3.83 24.53
CA ASP A 52 -4.77 -5.08 25.29
C ASP A 52 -3.44 -5.84 25.50
N ASP A 53 -2.85 -5.78 26.69
CA ASP A 53 -1.54 -6.40 27.00
C ASP A 53 -1.46 -7.91 26.71
N HIS A 54 -2.59 -8.63 26.61
CA HIS A 54 -2.60 -10.05 26.25
C HIS A 54 -2.40 -10.28 24.74
N ILE A 55 -2.63 -9.26 23.92
CA ILE A 55 -2.41 -9.30 22.48
C ILE A 55 -0.95 -8.99 22.16
N ARG A 56 -0.28 -9.92 21.51
CA ARG A 56 1.11 -9.80 21.06
C ARG A 56 1.24 -9.32 19.61
N ALA A 57 0.21 -9.53 18.80
CA ALA A 57 0.20 -9.17 17.38
C ALA A 57 -1.23 -9.11 16.80
N VAL A 58 -1.35 -8.53 15.62
CA VAL A 58 -2.60 -8.36 14.88
C VAL A 58 -2.48 -8.97 13.49
N ILE A 59 -3.48 -9.74 13.07
CA ILE A 59 -3.65 -10.19 11.68
C ILE A 59 -4.89 -9.50 11.11
N ILE A 60 -4.73 -8.82 9.97
CA ILE A 60 -5.84 -8.33 9.17
C ILE A 60 -6.04 -9.30 8.01
N VAL A 61 -7.28 -9.73 7.78
CA VAL A 61 -7.66 -10.67 6.70
C VAL A 61 -9.05 -10.31 6.16
N GLY A 62 -9.38 -10.71 4.94
CA GLY A 62 -10.73 -10.57 4.38
C GLY A 62 -11.61 -11.80 4.60
N GLU A 63 -12.93 -11.61 4.68
CA GLU A 63 -13.89 -12.70 4.50
C GLU A 63 -14.24 -12.89 3.02
N GLY A 64 -14.60 -14.12 2.65
CA GLY A 64 -15.03 -14.42 1.29
C GLY A 64 -13.89 -14.42 0.27
N LYS A 65 -14.14 -13.80 -0.89
CA LYS A 65 -13.34 -14.02 -2.11
C LYS A 65 -11.96 -13.37 -2.11
N GLY A 66 -11.68 -12.43 -1.21
CA GLY A 66 -10.37 -11.81 -1.14
C GLY A 66 -10.18 -10.86 0.04
N PHE A 67 -9.00 -10.28 0.13
CA PHE A 67 -8.61 -9.37 1.19
C PHE A 67 -9.41 -8.06 1.14
N CYS A 68 -9.19 -7.22 0.12
CA CYS A 68 -9.84 -5.91 0.02
C CYS A 68 -9.78 -5.36 -1.41
N GLY A 69 -10.94 -4.95 -1.94
CA GLY A 69 -11.09 -4.39 -3.29
C GLY A 69 -10.75 -2.90 -3.41
N GLY A 70 -10.48 -2.23 -2.30
CA GLY A 70 -10.13 -0.81 -2.28
C GLY A 70 -11.26 0.08 -1.79
N ALA A 71 -11.26 1.33 -2.25
CA ALA A 71 -12.28 2.30 -1.85
C ALA A 71 -13.68 1.84 -2.23
N ASP A 72 -14.67 2.16 -1.39
CA ASP A 72 -16.07 1.83 -1.67
C ASP A 72 -16.66 2.83 -2.68
N LEU A 73 -16.69 2.43 -3.95
CA LEU A 73 -17.20 3.26 -5.04
C LEU A 73 -18.67 3.69 -4.85
N ARG A 74 -19.45 2.95 -4.04
CA ARG A 74 -20.86 3.31 -3.75
C ARG A 74 -20.97 4.59 -2.93
N GLN A 75 -19.92 4.95 -2.19
CA GLN A 75 -19.89 6.13 -1.34
C GLN A 75 -19.34 7.36 -2.06
N PHE A 76 -18.83 7.23 -3.29
CA PHE A 76 -18.23 8.35 -4.02
C PHE A 76 -19.26 9.46 -4.25
N GLY A 77 -18.84 10.71 -4.01
CA GLY A 77 -19.72 11.87 -4.10
C GLY A 77 -20.71 12.02 -2.94
N THR A 78 -20.64 11.17 -1.92
CA THR A 78 -21.45 11.28 -0.69
C THR A 78 -20.60 11.75 0.49
N PRO A 79 -21.21 12.31 1.56
CA PRO A 79 -20.47 12.65 2.79
C PRO A 79 -19.70 11.48 3.41
N ALA A 80 -20.16 10.23 3.20
CA ALA A 80 -19.50 9.03 3.73
C ALA A 80 -18.12 8.77 3.10
N ALA A 81 -17.85 9.25 1.88
CA ALA A 81 -16.53 9.09 1.25
C ALA A 81 -15.40 9.78 2.03
N THR A 82 -15.71 10.89 2.70
CA THR A 82 -14.76 11.69 3.46
C THR A 82 -15.04 11.68 4.96
N ALA A 83 -15.93 10.81 5.42
CA ALA A 83 -16.24 10.67 6.83
C ALA A 83 -15.06 10.08 7.60
N ASP A 84 -14.86 10.60 8.81
CA ASP A 84 -13.84 10.14 9.74
C ASP A 84 -14.20 8.76 10.33
N PRO A 85 -13.19 7.89 10.59
CA PRO A 85 -11.81 8.08 10.18
C PRO A 85 -11.64 7.93 8.66
N THR A 86 -10.82 8.81 8.07
CA THR A 86 -10.46 8.69 6.65
C THR A 86 -9.53 7.51 6.44
N LEU A 87 -9.34 7.06 5.19
CA LEU A 87 -8.39 5.98 4.92
C LEU A 87 -6.98 6.33 5.43
N PRO A 88 -6.40 7.50 5.13
CA PRO A 88 -5.11 7.93 5.70
C PRO A 88 -5.02 7.82 7.24
N ASP A 89 -6.10 8.15 7.98
CA ASP A 89 -6.12 8.04 9.44
C ASP A 89 -5.97 6.57 9.88
N VAL A 90 -6.80 5.68 9.31
CA VAL A 90 -6.72 4.23 9.60
C VAL A 90 -5.33 3.67 9.28
N LEU A 91 -4.75 4.07 8.14
CA LEU A 91 -3.40 3.63 7.75
C LEU A 91 -2.33 4.15 8.71
N THR A 92 -2.52 5.35 9.26
CA THR A 92 -1.65 5.95 10.27
C THR A 92 -1.75 5.18 11.59
N THR A 93 -2.96 4.85 12.04
CA THR A 93 -3.21 3.99 13.22
C THR A 93 -2.50 2.64 13.08
N ILE A 94 -2.60 2.00 11.92
CA ILE A 94 -1.93 0.72 11.65
C ILE A 94 -0.40 0.89 11.65
N THR A 95 0.10 1.90 10.94
CA THR A 95 1.55 2.14 10.78
C THR A 95 2.23 2.46 12.11
N HIS A 96 1.52 3.07 13.06
CA HIS A 96 2.04 3.45 14.38
C HIS A 96 1.61 2.49 15.50
N SER A 97 0.98 1.36 15.15
CA SER A 97 0.61 0.38 16.17
C SER A 97 1.87 -0.13 16.90
N PRO A 98 1.86 -0.15 18.25
CA PRO A 98 3.00 -0.67 19.03
C PRO A 98 3.15 -2.19 18.88
N LYS A 99 2.21 -2.86 18.20
CA LYS A 99 2.19 -4.30 17.98
C LYS A 99 2.37 -4.62 16.50
N PRO A 100 3.06 -5.73 16.16
CA PRO A 100 3.12 -6.21 14.78
C PRO A 100 1.72 -6.35 14.18
N VAL A 101 1.56 -5.85 12.96
CA VAL A 101 0.31 -5.95 12.19
C VAL A 101 0.65 -6.64 10.88
N ILE A 102 0.00 -7.77 10.62
CA ILE A 102 0.25 -8.62 9.46
C ILE A 102 -0.98 -8.56 8.55
N ALA A 103 -0.80 -8.21 7.29
CA ALA A 103 -1.81 -8.40 6.25
C ALA A 103 -1.72 -9.84 5.70
N ALA A 104 -2.77 -10.63 5.89
CA ALA A 104 -2.92 -11.96 5.32
C ALA A 104 -3.77 -11.89 4.04
N ILE A 105 -3.11 -11.85 2.88
CA ILE A 105 -3.75 -11.49 1.61
C ILE A 105 -4.12 -12.74 0.83
N HIS A 106 -5.40 -13.00 0.62
CA HIS A 106 -5.90 -13.98 -0.35
C HIS A 106 -6.79 -13.29 -1.39
N GLY A 107 -6.97 -13.91 -2.56
CA GLY A 107 -7.83 -13.40 -3.63
C GLY A 107 -7.30 -12.11 -4.28
N TYR A 108 -7.47 -10.97 -3.62
CA TYR A 108 -7.04 -9.67 -4.12
C TYR A 108 -6.81 -8.64 -3.02
N ALA A 109 -5.82 -7.77 -3.22
CA ALA A 109 -5.64 -6.50 -2.52
C ALA A 109 -5.42 -5.41 -3.58
N LEU A 110 -6.44 -4.58 -3.81
CA LEU A 110 -6.46 -3.63 -4.92
C LEU A 110 -6.69 -2.21 -4.44
N GLY A 111 -5.96 -1.26 -5.03
CA GLY A 111 -6.07 0.17 -4.73
C GLY A 111 -5.87 0.44 -3.24
N GLY A 112 -6.84 1.10 -2.60
CA GLY A 112 -6.88 1.26 -1.15
C GLY A 112 -6.70 -0.03 -0.33
N GLY A 113 -7.05 -1.20 -0.88
CA GLY A 113 -6.82 -2.49 -0.25
C GLY A 113 -5.34 -2.91 -0.24
N LEU A 114 -4.60 -2.59 -1.30
CA LEU A 114 -3.14 -2.72 -1.29
C LEU A 114 -2.52 -1.63 -0.40
N GLU A 115 -3.05 -0.41 -0.39
CA GLU A 115 -2.56 0.64 0.52
C GLU A 115 -2.73 0.25 2.00
N LEU A 116 -3.84 -0.41 2.34
CA LEU A 116 -4.06 -1.03 3.65
C LEU A 116 -2.99 -2.07 3.97
N ALA A 117 -2.71 -2.98 3.05
CA ALA A 117 -1.66 -3.99 3.22
C ALA A 117 -0.26 -3.34 3.36
N LEU A 118 0.03 -2.29 2.60
CA LEU A 118 1.30 -1.56 2.63
C LEU A 118 1.50 -0.77 3.93
N ALA A 119 0.41 -0.37 4.60
CA ALA A 119 0.49 0.24 5.92
C ALA A 119 0.81 -0.76 7.04
N CYS A 120 0.49 -2.05 6.84
CA CYS A 120 0.82 -3.10 7.80
C CYS A 120 2.34 -3.28 7.94
N HIS A 121 2.76 -3.76 9.10
CA HIS A 121 4.17 -4.06 9.38
C HIS A 121 4.68 -5.22 8.53
N TYR A 122 3.83 -6.21 8.26
CA TYR A 122 4.16 -7.38 7.46
C TYR A 122 3.03 -7.71 6.48
N ARG A 123 3.38 -8.39 5.40
CA ARG A 123 2.46 -8.85 4.37
C ARG A 123 2.80 -10.27 4.00
N ILE A 124 1.82 -11.16 4.05
CA ILE A 124 1.92 -12.46 3.41
C ILE A 124 0.81 -12.59 2.40
N THR A 125 1.06 -13.33 1.33
CA THR A 125 0.11 -13.42 0.23
C THR A 125 -0.10 -14.85 -0.24
N HIS A 126 -1.34 -15.20 -0.55
CA HIS A 126 -1.62 -16.40 -1.33
C HIS A 126 -0.95 -16.26 -2.68
N ARG A 127 -0.35 -17.34 -3.20
CA ARG A 127 0.41 -17.31 -4.48
C ARG A 127 -0.37 -16.71 -5.64
N ASP A 128 -1.65 -17.04 -5.71
CA ASP A 128 -2.57 -16.61 -6.77
C ASP A 128 -3.30 -15.30 -6.50
N ALA A 129 -3.03 -14.63 -5.38
CA ALA A 129 -3.69 -13.35 -5.08
C ALA A 129 -3.28 -12.28 -6.10
N LYS A 130 -4.17 -11.31 -6.34
CA LYS A 130 -3.90 -10.16 -7.22
C LYS A 130 -3.61 -8.92 -6.39
N LEU A 131 -2.40 -8.38 -6.50
CA LEU A 131 -1.98 -7.18 -5.77
C LEU A 131 -1.68 -6.05 -6.76
N GLY A 132 -2.32 -4.91 -6.61
CA GLY A 132 -2.05 -3.77 -7.50
C GLY A 132 -2.71 -2.47 -7.08
N LEU A 133 -2.32 -1.40 -7.77
CA LEU A 133 -2.87 -0.04 -7.64
C LEU A 133 -3.54 0.36 -8.96
N PRO A 134 -4.76 -0.14 -9.25
CA PRO A 134 -5.46 0.05 -10.53
C PRO A 134 -6.24 1.38 -10.65
N GLU A 135 -6.03 2.35 -9.76
CA GLU A 135 -6.78 3.62 -9.69
C GLU A 135 -6.77 4.40 -11.02
N VAL A 136 -5.69 4.28 -11.79
CA VAL A 136 -5.57 4.91 -13.11
C VAL A 136 -6.64 4.46 -14.09
N ASN A 137 -7.16 3.24 -13.92
CA ASN A 137 -8.23 2.69 -14.78
C ASN A 137 -9.57 3.40 -14.56
N VAL A 138 -9.72 4.15 -13.46
CA VAL A 138 -10.90 4.97 -13.16
C VAL A 138 -10.56 6.47 -13.10
N GLY A 139 -9.43 6.88 -13.66
CA GLY A 139 -9.02 8.29 -13.74
C GLY A 139 -8.50 8.87 -12.42
N LEU A 140 -8.07 8.02 -11.49
CA LEU A 140 -7.55 8.42 -10.18
C LEU A 140 -6.08 8.02 -10.02
N ILE A 141 -5.45 8.55 -8.97
CA ILE A 141 -4.14 8.09 -8.50
C ILE A 141 -4.28 7.49 -7.10
N PRO A 142 -3.38 6.57 -6.68
CA PRO A 142 -3.37 6.04 -5.31
C PRO A 142 -3.17 7.17 -4.29
N GLY A 143 -4.15 7.36 -3.42
CA GLY A 143 -4.23 8.49 -2.48
C GLY A 143 -4.00 8.12 -1.02
N GLY A 144 -4.11 6.85 -0.64
CA GLY A 144 -3.84 6.32 0.70
C GLY A 144 -2.36 6.02 0.97
N GLY A 145 -1.44 6.64 0.24
CA GLY A 145 -0.01 6.44 0.45
C GLY A 145 0.64 5.40 -0.47
N GLY A 146 -0.08 4.79 -1.40
CA GLY A 146 0.45 3.79 -2.34
C GLY A 146 1.58 4.34 -3.22
N THR A 147 1.48 5.60 -3.63
CA THR A 147 2.52 6.32 -4.39
C THR A 147 3.78 6.62 -3.57
N GLN A 148 3.74 6.41 -2.26
CA GLN A 148 4.83 6.65 -1.33
C GLN A 148 5.39 5.32 -0.81
N ARG A 149 4.53 4.40 -0.40
CA ARG A 149 4.92 3.15 0.24
C ARG A 149 5.45 2.13 -0.77
N LEU A 150 4.80 1.98 -1.93
CA LEU A 150 5.21 1.00 -2.93
C LEU A 150 6.61 1.29 -3.51
N PRO A 151 6.96 2.55 -3.92
CA PRO A 151 8.32 2.85 -4.38
C PRO A 151 9.42 2.59 -3.37
N ARG A 152 9.13 2.68 -2.07
CA ARG A 152 10.11 2.41 -1.01
C ARG A 152 10.38 0.91 -0.82
N LEU A 153 9.42 0.06 -1.18
CA LEU A 153 9.59 -1.39 -1.16
C LEU A 153 10.29 -1.93 -2.41
N ILE A 154 9.84 -1.50 -3.59
CA ILE A 154 10.23 -2.16 -4.86
C ILE A 154 11.01 -1.25 -5.81
N GLY A 155 11.37 -0.05 -5.37
CA GLY A 155 12.00 0.98 -6.18
C GLY A 155 11.01 1.74 -7.07
N ALA A 156 11.35 3.00 -7.37
CA ALA A 156 10.48 3.91 -8.12
C ALA A 156 10.10 3.39 -9.51
N ALA A 157 11.04 2.80 -10.26
CA ALA A 157 10.78 2.35 -11.64
C ALA A 157 9.80 1.17 -11.72
N ALA A 158 9.85 0.22 -10.77
CA ALA A 158 8.90 -0.89 -10.74
C ALA A 158 7.53 -0.42 -10.24
N ALA A 159 7.50 0.38 -9.17
CA ALA A 159 6.26 0.96 -8.64
C ALA A 159 5.55 1.84 -9.68
N LEU A 160 6.28 2.68 -10.41
CA LEU A 160 5.71 3.55 -11.44
C LEU A 160 5.04 2.73 -12.55
N ARG A 161 5.67 1.64 -13.00
CA ARG A 161 5.08 0.74 -14.00
C ARG A 161 3.77 0.13 -13.49
N MET A 162 3.76 -0.40 -12.27
CA MET A 162 2.55 -0.98 -11.68
C MET A 162 1.43 0.05 -11.53
N ILE A 163 1.73 1.26 -11.05
CA ILE A 163 0.76 2.33 -10.83
C ILE A 163 0.23 2.87 -12.16
N GLN A 164 1.10 3.15 -13.14
CA GLN A 164 0.70 3.74 -14.43
C GLN A 164 -0.07 2.75 -15.30
N GLN A 165 0.26 1.46 -15.26
CA GLN A 165 -0.45 0.44 -16.02
C GLN A 165 -1.74 0.00 -15.33
N GLY A 166 -1.85 0.18 -14.02
CA GLY A 166 -2.97 -0.30 -13.24
C GLY A 166 -3.14 -1.82 -13.27
N THR A 167 -2.08 -2.57 -13.61
CA THR A 167 -2.11 -4.03 -13.76
C THR A 167 -1.66 -4.71 -12.47
N PRO A 168 -2.50 -5.54 -11.83
CA PRO A 168 -2.09 -6.31 -10.67
C PRO A 168 -1.04 -7.37 -11.00
N VAL A 169 -0.16 -7.66 -10.03
CA VAL A 169 0.76 -8.80 -10.06
C VAL A 169 0.20 -9.96 -9.25
N SER A 170 0.66 -11.19 -9.52
CA SER A 170 0.34 -12.35 -8.68
C SER A 170 0.99 -12.24 -7.31
N GLY A 171 0.50 -12.99 -6.32
CA GLY A 171 1.09 -13.07 -4.99
C GLY A 171 2.52 -13.58 -5.02
N THR A 172 2.82 -14.60 -5.84
CA THR A 172 4.20 -15.06 -6.07
C THR A 172 5.08 -13.92 -6.55
N ARG A 173 4.63 -13.17 -7.55
CA ARG A 173 5.40 -12.03 -8.07
C ARG A 173 5.51 -10.89 -7.07
N ALA A 174 4.48 -10.68 -6.25
CA ALA A 174 4.51 -9.69 -5.18
C ALA A 174 5.58 -10.02 -4.13
N ALA A 175 5.75 -11.29 -3.76
CA ALA A 175 6.83 -11.73 -2.86
C ALA A 175 8.21 -11.57 -3.51
N GLU A 176 8.38 -11.99 -4.77
CA GLU A 176 9.65 -11.80 -5.50
C GLU A 176 10.08 -10.34 -5.62
N LEU A 177 9.12 -9.43 -5.78
CA LEU A 177 9.37 -7.99 -5.89
C LEU A 177 9.63 -7.32 -4.53
N GLY A 178 9.31 -7.98 -3.41
CA GLY A 178 9.37 -7.39 -2.06
C GLY A 178 8.13 -6.58 -1.66
N ILE A 179 7.00 -6.74 -2.38
CA ILE A 179 5.70 -6.17 -1.97
C ILE A 179 5.15 -6.96 -0.78
N ALA A 180 5.28 -8.29 -0.82
CA ALA A 180 4.97 -9.18 0.30
C ALA A 180 6.26 -9.80 0.86
N ASP A 181 6.26 -10.11 2.15
CA ASP A 181 7.39 -10.76 2.82
C ASP A 181 7.48 -12.26 2.48
N ASP A 182 6.34 -12.91 2.23
CA ASP A 182 6.29 -14.33 1.93
C ASP A 182 4.97 -14.75 1.25
N CYS A 183 4.95 -15.97 0.72
CA CYS A 183 3.76 -16.61 0.15
C CYS A 183 3.22 -17.75 1.02
N PHE A 184 1.92 -18.00 0.92
CA PHE A 184 1.28 -19.19 1.47
C PHE A 184 0.36 -19.85 0.44
N ASP A 185 -0.01 -21.09 0.74
CA ASP A 185 -0.97 -21.90 -0.01
C ASP A 185 -2.15 -22.23 0.92
N GLY A 186 -3.37 -22.24 0.39
CA GLY A 186 -4.56 -22.60 1.17
C GLY A 186 -5.10 -21.49 2.08
N ASP A 187 -5.44 -21.82 3.33
CA ASP A 187 -6.10 -20.90 4.27
C ASP A 187 -5.13 -19.81 4.77
N PRO A 188 -5.47 -18.51 4.65
CA PRO A 188 -4.68 -17.39 5.19
C PRO A 188 -4.45 -17.42 6.71
N LEU A 189 -5.19 -18.24 7.46
CA LEU A 189 -5.06 -18.40 8.91
C LEU A 189 -4.63 -19.81 9.37
N GLY A 190 -4.39 -20.75 8.45
CA GLY A 190 -3.92 -22.10 8.76
C GLY A 190 -2.47 -22.17 9.27
N GLU A 191 -2.02 -23.36 9.66
CA GLU A 191 -0.70 -23.60 10.29
C GLU A 191 0.53 -23.21 9.43
N ARG A 192 0.38 -23.04 8.11
CA ARG A 192 1.45 -22.59 7.21
C ARG A 192 1.31 -21.14 6.74
N SER A 193 0.49 -20.34 7.43
CA SER A 193 0.07 -18.99 7.00
C SER A 193 0.43 -17.89 8.03
N ALA A 194 -0.40 -16.84 8.17
CA ALA A 194 -0.13 -15.65 8.98
C ALA A 194 -0.02 -15.98 10.47
N THR A 195 -0.87 -16.89 10.96
CA THR A 195 -0.88 -17.30 12.37
C THR A 195 0.47 -17.89 12.78
N SER A 196 1.01 -18.81 11.98
CA SER A 196 2.31 -19.45 12.23
C SER A 196 3.48 -18.47 12.17
N ARG A 197 3.47 -17.58 11.17
CA ARG A 197 4.51 -16.56 11.01
C ARG A 197 4.45 -15.47 12.08
N THR A 198 3.29 -15.24 12.69
CA THR A 198 3.15 -14.30 13.82
C THR A 198 4.00 -14.73 15.01
N TYR A 199 4.15 -16.04 15.24
CA TYR A 199 5.05 -16.57 16.28
C TYR A 199 6.53 -16.37 15.96
N THR A 200 6.88 -16.10 14.71
CA THR A 200 8.27 -15.87 14.26
C THR A 200 8.64 -14.37 14.22
N VAL A 201 7.69 -13.47 14.49
CA VAL A 201 7.95 -12.02 14.55
C VAL A 201 8.65 -11.68 15.87
N GLU A 202 9.93 -12.04 15.99
CA GLU A 202 10.77 -11.72 17.16
C GLU A 202 11.16 -10.23 17.22
N ARG A 203 10.97 -9.47 16.14
CA ARG A 203 11.54 -8.12 15.95
C ARG A 203 10.56 -6.96 16.13
N GLY A 204 9.36 -7.19 16.65
CA GLY A 204 8.36 -6.14 16.86
C GLY A 204 7.86 -5.48 15.57
N PRO A 205 7.14 -4.34 15.66
CA PRO A 205 6.67 -3.58 14.50
C PRO A 205 7.82 -3.16 13.56
N ARG A 206 7.69 -3.44 12.25
CA ARG A 206 8.64 -2.99 11.23
C ARG A 206 8.10 -1.78 10.47
N HIS A 207 8.73 -0.63 10.68
CA HIS A 207 8.51 0.54 9.83
C HIS A 207 9.40 0.45 8.59
N HIS A 208 8.83 -0.03 7.48
CA HIS A 208 9.51 -0.15 6.18
C HIS A 208 10.01 1.20 5.61
N TYR A 209 9.75 2.32 6.30
CA TYR A 209 10.14 3.69 5.94
C TYR A 209 11.47 4.14 6.57
N SER A 210 11.98 3.40 7.56
CA SER A 210 13.25 3.73 8.22
C SER A 210 14.41 3.34 7.32
N HIS A 211 15.21 4.33 6.91
CA HIS A 211 16.53 4.09 6.34
C HIS A 211 17.37 3.34 7.38
N ASN A 212 17.47 2.02 7.25
CA ASN A 212 18.58 1.30 7.85
C ASN A 212 19.29 0.50 6.76
N SER A 213 20.24 1.16 6.13
CA SER A 213 21.19 0.63 5.14
C SER A 213 22.11 -0.48 5.67
N SER A 214 21.88 -1.00 6.88
CA SER A 214 22.70 -2.05 7.51
C SER A 214 22.04 -3.43 7.57
N THR A 215 20.78 -3.57 7.14
CA THR A 215 20.10 -4.88 7.08
C THR A 215 19.44 -5.07 5.72
N LEU A 216 20.25 -4.97 4.66
CA LEU A 216 19.93 -5.68 3.44
C LEU A 216 20.02 -7.17 3.78
N VAL A 217 18.88 -7.86 3.73
CA VAL A 217 18.90 -9.30 3.49
C VAL A 217 19.72 -9.48 2.20
N GLU A 218 20.79 -10.28 2.28
CA GLU A 218 21.59 -10.65 1.11
C GLU A 218 20.64 -11.00 -0.05
N PRO A 219 20.72 -10.31 -1.19
CA PRO A 219 19.93 -10.69 -2.35
C PRO A 219 20.33 -12.10 -2.78
N ALA A 220 19.43 -12.81 -3.46
CA ALA A 220 19.69 -14.10 -4.07
C ALA A 220 20.99 -14.04 -4.90
N SER A 221 22.10 -14.41 -4.28
CA SER A 221 23.47 -14.26 -4.77
C SER A 221 23.82 -15.31 -5.83
N SER A 222 22.86 -15.67 -6.68
CA SER A 222 23.06 -16.66 -7.75
C SER A 222 22.74 -16.16 -9.16
N LEU A 223 22.22 -14.94 -9.34
CA LEU A 223 22.18 -14.33 -10.67
C LEU A 223 23.43 -13.48 -10.91
N ARG A 224 24.40 -14.11 -11.59
CA ARG A 224 25.42 -13.37 -12.34
C ARG A 224 24.71 -12.34 -13.21
N LEU A 225 25.02 -11.07 -12.98
CA LEU A 225 24.78 -10.01 -13.95
C LEU A 225 25.44 -10.43 -15.27
N GLN A 226 24.63 -10.88 -16.24
CA GLN A 226 25.04 -10.73 -17.63
C GLN A 226 25.04 -9.23 -17.90
N ARG A 227 26.19 -8.69 -18.32
CA ARG A 227 26.29 -7.31 -18.80
C ARG A 227 25.22 -7.12 -19.87
N VAL A 228 24.25 -6.25 -19.59
CA VAL A 228 23.45 -5.61 -20.63
C VAL A 228 24.44 -4.84 -21.51
N PRO A 229 24.35 -4.91 -22.86
CA PRO A 229 25.23 -4.14 -23.72
C PRO A 229 25.19 -2.66 -23.31
N SER A 230 26.35 -2.03 -23.22
CA SER A 230 26.45 -0.61 -22.93
C SER A 230 25.65 0.17 -23.97
N PHE A 231 24.76 1.05 -23.52
CA PHE A 231 24.14 2.03 -24.39
C PHE A 231 25.21 3.06 -24.73
N ASP A 232 25.98 2.76 -25.76
CA ASP A 232 27.01 3.64 -26.31
C ASP A 232 26.30 4.77 -27.06
N GLY A 233 25.97 5.85 -26.34
CA GLY A 233 25.45 7.10 -26.90
C GLY A 233 26.46 7.87 -27.74
N ARG A 234 27.20 7.20 -28.64
CA ARG A 234 27.99 7.86 -29.67
C ARG A 234 27.09 8.13 -30.87
N ALA A 235 26.70 9.39 -31.01
CA ALA A 235 26.27 9.94 -32.28
C ALA A 235 27.42 9.84 -33.30
N GLU A 236 27.09 9.50 -34.54
CA GLU A 236 27.94 9.64 -35.72
C GLU A 236 28.60 11.04 -35.75
N PRO A 237 29.91 11.15 -36.05
CA PRO A 237 30.64 12.41 -35.98
C PRO A 237 30.26 13.29 -37.18
N GLY A 238 29.29 14.19 -36.99
CA GLY A 238 28.92 15.11 -38.04
C GLY A 238 27.70 16.01 -37.78
N SER A 239 27.61 16.69 -36.64
CA SER A 239 26.87 17.97 -36.59
C SER A 239 27.28 18.82 -35.38
N SER A 240 27.40 20.12 -35.62
CA SER A 240 28.05 21.10 -34.76
C SER A 240 27.25 21.44 -33.49
N ALA A 241 27.96 22.04 -32.53
CA ALA A 241 27.55 22.36 -31.16
C ALA A 241 26.33 23.31 -31.01
N THR A 242 25.71 23.77 -32.08
CA THR A 242 24.54 24.64 -32.06
C THR A 242 23.23 23.90 -31.73
N ALA A 243 23.13 22.59 -32.01
CA ALA A 243 21.89 21.81 -31.82
C ALA A 243 21.54 21.50 -30.34
N ARG A 244 22.53 21.45 -29.43
CA ARG A 244 22.30 21.15 -28.00
C ARG A 244 21.57 22.27 -27.24
N SER A 245 21.54 23.48 -27.80
CA SER A 245 20.84 24.62 -27.21
C SER A 245 19.35 24.69 -27.58
N ALA A 246 18.88 23.95 -28.60
CA ALA A 246 17.50 23.98 -29.06
C ALA A 246 16.56 23.05 -28.26
N ALA A 247 17.02 21.86 -27.87
CA ALA A 247 16.21 20.88 -27.12
C ALA A 247 16.00 21.25 -25.65
N ALA A 248 16.98 21.91 -25.01
CA ALA A 248 16.82 22.45 -23.65
C ALA A 248 15.92 23.69 -23.60
N ARG A 249 15.81 24.42 -24.72
CA ARG A 249 14.82 25.50 -24.89
C ARG A 249 13.43 24.93 -25.15
N SER A 250 13.29 23.87 -25.97
CA SER A 250 11.97 23.28 -26.26
C SER A 250 11.27 22.68 -25.03
N TRP A 251 12.03 22.11 -24.07
CA TRP A 251 11.46 21.63 -22.80
C TRP A 251 10.96 22.75 -21.89
N ARG A 252 11.68 23.88 -21.79
CA ARG A 252 11.20 25.03 -21.01
C ARG A 252 10.01 25.72 -21.67
N THR A 253 10.00 25.80 -22.99
CA THR A 253 8.85 26.32 -23.74
C THR A 253 7.64 25.40 -23.62
N ALA A 254 7.82 24.07 -23.62
CA ALA A 254 6.75 23.10 -23.43
C ALA A 254 6.17 23.13 -22.01
N CYS A 255 6.99 23.30 -20.97
CA CYS A 255 6.51 23.46 -19.60
C CYS A 255 5.79 24.80 -19.39
N SER A 256 6.27 25.88 -20.02
CA SER A 256 5.64 27.22 -19.92
C SER A 256 4.34 27.30 -20.75
N ALA A 257 4.27 26.65 -21.90
CA ALA A 257 3.04 26.56 -22.69
C ALA A 257 1.97 25.65 -22.04
N ALA A 258 2.39 24.71 -21.18
CA ALA A 258 1.50 23.85 -20.41
C ALA A 258 0.94 24.56 -19.15
N SER A 259 1.68 25.50 -18.55
CA SER A 259 1.17 26.30 -17.43
C SER A 259 0.08 27.29 -17.84
N ASP A 260 0.16 27.85 -19.05
CA ASP A 260 -0.82 28.84 -19.55
C ASP A 260 -2.18 28.22 -19.97
N ARG A 261 -2.27 26.88 -20.09
CA ARG A 261 -3.49 26.17 -20.49
C ARG A 261 -4.24 25.52 -19.32
N TRP A 262 -3.75 25.64 -18.09
CA TRP A 262 -4.40 25.04 -16.93
C TRP A 262 -5.44 26.02 -16.35
N PRO A 263 -6.74 25.67 -16.29
CA PRO A 263 -7.79 26.60 -15.86
C PRO A 263 -7.85 26.82 -14.33
N TYR A 264 -6.80 26.43 -13.58
CA TYR A 264 -6.75 26.55 -12.12
C TYR A 264 -5.71 27.58 -11.71
N ASN A 265 -6.17 28.77 -11.33
CA ASN A 265 -5.35 29.83 -10.78
C ASN A 265 -5.09 29.50 -9.29
N TRP A 266 -3.87 29.08 -8.95
CA TRP A 266 -3.48 28.78 -7.56
C TRP A 266 -3.26 30.09 -6.78
N PRO A 267 -4.07 30.44 -5.77
CA PRO A 267 -3.88 31.66 -5.01
C PRO A 267 -2.90 31.37 -3.87
N GLY A 268 -1.62 31.66 -4.08
CA GLY A 268 -0.63 31.40 -3.03
C GLY A 268 0.82 31.69 -3.39
N GLY A 269 1.07 32.78 -4.13
CA GLY A 269 2.42 33.31 -4.34
C GLY A 269 2.68 34.52 -3.45
N ALA A 270 2.64 34.34 -2.12
CA ALA A 270 3.17 35.35 -1.20
C ALA A 270 4.63 35.00 -0.87
N ALA A 271 5.49 35.96 -1.14
CA ALA A 271 6.94 35.96 -1.04
C ALA A 271 7.54 35.38 0.25
N ARG A 272 8.79 34.91 0.15
CA ARG A 272 9.97 35.34 0.96
C ARG A 272 11.15 34.38 0.78
N PRO A 273 12.38 34.79 1.13
CA PRO A 273 13.04 36.09 0.92
C PRO A 273 14.04 36.06 -0.26
#